data_AF-A0A257JF98-F1
#
_entry.id   AF-A0A257JF98-F1
#
_cell.length_a   1.000
_cell.length_b   1.000
_cell.length_c   1.000
_cell.angle_alpha   90.00
_cell.angle_beta   90.00
_cell.angle_gamma   90.00
#
_symmetry.space_group_name_H-M   'P 1'
#
loop_
_entity.id
_entity.type
_entity.pdbx_description
1 polymer ?
#
loop_
_entity_poly.entity_id
_entity_poly.type
_entity_poly.pdbx_seq_one_letter_code
_entity_poly.pdbx_strand_id
1 'polypeptide(L)'
;MAMAPVLRVCGVAPGGTLTSGPMTDGEFDAAHRMTPLRRSSTPEDIARAVAFLLASPAITGTTLLVDGGQHLQAQPRDVLFLAQQPSPAA
;
A
#
# COMPACT_ATOMS: atom_id res chain seq x y z
N MET A 1 11.04 -19.55 -16.38
CA MET A 1 12.48 -19.16 -16.21
C MET A 1 13.06 -18.49 -17.47
N ALA A 2 12.26 -17.84 -18.33
CA ALA A 2 12.68 -17.50 -19.70
C ALA A 2 13.76 -16.40 -19.84
N MET A 3 13.92 -15.51 -18.85
CA MET A 3 14.82 -14.33 -18.98
C MET A 3 15.90 -14.24 -17.88
N ALA A 4 15.98 -15.21 -16.97
CA ALA A 4 17.09 -15.27 -16.02
C ALA A 4 18.34 -15.85 -16.74
N PRO A 5 19.55 -15.31 -16.48
CA PRO A 5 19.92 -14.30 -15.48
C PRO A 5 19.89 -12.84 -15.98
N VAL A 6 19.42 -12.58 -17.21
CA VAL A 6 19.53 -11.27 -17.89
C VAL A 6 18.54 -10.24 -17.33
N LEU A 7 17.34 -10.67 -16.94
CA LEU A 7 16.27 -9.80 -16.44
C LEU A 7 15.73 -10.31 -15.10
N ARG A 8 15.61 -9.38 -14.14
CA ARG A 8 14.89 -9.56 -12.89
C ARG A 8 13.51 -8.94 -13.00
N VAL A 9 12.53 -9.54 -12.32
CA VAL A 9 11.16 -9.02 -12.24
C VAL A 9 10.77 -8.96 -10.78
N CYS A 10 10.36 -7.78 -10.31
CA CYS A 10 9.87 -7.57 -8.95
C CYS A 10 8.55 -6.79 -9.01
N GLY A 11 7.67 -7.01 -8.04
CA GLY A 11 6.46 -6.23 -7.84
C GLY A 11 6.59 -5.30 -6.63
N VAL A 12 5.83 -4.21 -6.63
CA VAL A 12 5.55 -3.38 -5.46
C VAL A 12 4.04 -3.28 -5.33
N ALA A 13 3.51 -3.66 -4.17
CA ALA A 13 2.08 -3.63 -3.87
C ALA A 13 1.79 -2.53 -2.83
N PRO A 14 1.33 -1.35 -3.27
CA PRO A 14 1.07 -0.24 -2.37
C PRO A 14 -0.27 -0.39 -1.63
N GLY A 15 -0.41 0.30 -0.50
CA GLY A 15 -1.68 0.55 0.16
C GLY A 15 -2.42 1.73 -0.47
N GLY A 16 -3.50 2.18 0.18
CA GLY A 16 -4.18 3.42 -0.21
C GLY A 16 -3.20 4.60 -0.15
N THR A 17 -2.74 5.07 -1.31
CA THR A 17 -1.59 5.99 -1.42
C THR A 17 -2.00 7.43 -1.73
N LEU A 18 -3.07 7.60 -2.50
CA LEU A 18 -3.61 8.88 -2.89
C LEU A 18 -5.12 8.88 -2.59
N THR A 19 -5.68 10.08 -2.49
CA THR A 19 -7.13 10.29 -2.38
C THR A 19 -7.85 9.62 -3.55
N SER A 20 -8.88 8.83 -3.25
CA SER A 20 -9.66 8.13 -4.28
C SER A 20 -11.00 8.82 -4.51
N GLY A 21 -11.33 9.09 -5.79
CA GLY A 21 -12.65 9.57 -6.20
C GLY A 21 -13.16 10.77 -5.36
N PRO A 22 -14.34 10.68 -4.73
CA PRO A 22 -14.96 11.78 -4.00
C PRO A 22 -14.47 11.94 -2.55
N MET A 23 -13.41 11.23 -2.12
CA MET A 23 -12.91 11.36 -0.75
C MET A 23 -12.48 12.79 -0.44
N THR A 24 -12.89 13.27 0.72
CA THR A 24 -12.27 14.44 1.33
C THR A 24 -10.90 14.10 1.91
N ASP A 25 -10.05 15.10 2.13
CA ASP A 25 -8.74 14.90 2.77
C ASP A 25 -8.87 14.27 4.17
N GLY A 26 -9.91 14.63 4.92
CA GLY A 26 -10.18 14.06 6.25
C GLY A 26 -10.56 12.57 6.20
N GLU A 27 -11.36 12.17 5.21
CA GLU A 27 -11.69 10.75 4.97
C GLU A 27 -10.47 9.97 4.51
N PHE A 28 -9.64 10.56 3.65
CA PHE A 28 -8.39 9.95 3.20
C PHE A 28 -7.44 9.72 4.37
N ASP A 29 -7.24 10.74 5.20
CA ASP A 29 -6.43 10.64 6.42
C ASP A 29 -6.97 9.58 7.39
N ALA A 30 -8.29 9.49 7.54
CA ALA A 30 -8.92 8.46 8.35
C ALA A 30 -8.63 7.06 7.78
N ALA A 31 -8.85 6.85 6.48
CA ALA A 31 -8.53 5.59 5.80
C ALA A 31 -7.05 5.22 5.92
N HIS A 32 -6.14 6.19 5.74
CA HIS A 32 -4.70 6.02 5.85
C HIS A 32 -4.28 5.47 7.23
N ARG A 33 -5.01 5.87 8.28
CA ARG A 33 -4.79 5.45 9.68
C ARG A 33 -5.44 4.12 10.06
N MET A 34 -6.28 3.54 9.20
CA MET A 34 -6.92 2.23 9.47
C MET A 34 -5.94 1.07 9.38
N THR A 35 -4.83 1.24 8.67
CA THR A 35 -3.78 0.22 8.54
C THR A 35 -3.14 -0.13 9.90
N PRO A 36 -2.56 -1.34 10.08
CA PRO A 36 -1.89 -1.72 11.31
C PRO A 36 -0.81 -0.74 11.80
N LEU A 37 -0.04 -0.15 10.89
CA LEU A 37 0.97 0.86 11.24
C LEU A 37 0.38 2.26 11.49
N ARG A 38 -0.95 2.42 11.36
CA ARG A 38 -1.67 3.71 11.39
C ARG A 38 -1.14 4.73 10.38
N ARG A 39 -0.52 4.22 9.30
CA ARG A 39 -0.08 4.96 8.13
C ARG A 39 -0.03 3.98 6.96
N SER A 40 -0.70 4.32 5.86
CA SER A 40 -0.54 3.61 4.59
C SER A 40 0.72 4.12 3.87
N SER A 41 0.92 3.71 2.63
CA SER A 41 2.03 4.17 1.79
C SER A 41 1.85 5.57 1.27
N THR A 42 2.97 6.28 1.19
CA THR A 42 3.11 7.52 0.41
C THR A 42 3.74 7.23 -0.97
N PRO A 43 3.63 8.13 -1.96
CA PRO A 43 4.40 8.02 -3.20
C PRO A 43 5.90 7.86 -2.95
N GLU A 44 6.44 8.54 -1.95
CA GLU A 44 7.85 8.47 -1.55
C GLU A 44 8.22 7.10 -0.96
N ASP A 45 7.31 6.45 -0.22
CA ASP A 45 7.52 5.07 0.25
C ASP A 45 7.62 4.09 -0.92
N ILE A 46 6.78 4.26 -1.94
CA ILE A 46 6.80 3.43 -3.16
C ILE A 46 8.10 3.65 -3.93
N ALA A 47 8.50 4.90 -4.14
CA ALA A 47 9.75 5.23 -4.82
C ALA A 47 10.96 4.64 -4.11
N ARG A 48 11.00 4.72 -2.77
CA ARG A 48 12.06 4.09 -1.95
C ARG A 48 12.08 2.58 -2.08
N ALA A 49 10.91 1.92 -2.11
CA ALA A 49 10.81 0.48 -2.31
C ALA A 49 11.33 0.04 -3.69
N VAL A 50 10.99 0.78 -4.74
CA VAL A 50 11.54 0.52 -6.10
C VAL A 50 13.07 0.70 -6.11
N ALA A 51 13.57 1.78 -5.51
CA ALA A 51 15.01 2.03 -5.41
C ALA A 51 15.75 0.91 -4.67
N PHE A 52 15.17 0.39 -3.59
CA PHE A 52 15.70 -0.76 -2.87
C PHE A 52 15.77 -2.03 -3.75
N LEU A 53 14.73 -2.34 -4.50
CA LEU A 53 14.69 -3.50 -5.41
C LEU A 53 15.68 -3.38 -6.58
N LEU A 54 15.93 -2.15 -7.04
CA LEU A 54 16.98 -1.85 -8.03
C LEU A 54 18.37 -2.08 -7.45
N ALA A 55 18.63 -1.61 -6.22
CA ALA A 55 19.90 -1.74 -5.52
C ALA A 55 20.20 -3.17 -5.01
N SER A 56 19.21 -4.08 -5.02
CA SER A 56 19.31 -5.44 -4.49
C SER A 56 19.31 -6.49 -5.61
N PRO A 57 20.44 -6.78 -6.28
CA PRO A 57 20.47 -7.60 -7.49
C PRO A 57 20.12 -9.09 -7.26
N ALA A 58 20.17 -9.58 -6.02
CA ALA A 58 19.78 -10.95 -5.69
C ALA A 58 18.25 -11.15 -5.61
N ILE A 59 17.46 -10.07 -5.68
CA ILE A 59 16.00 -10.13 -5.53
C ILE A 59 15.31 -10.16 -6.89
N THR A 60 14.49 -11.18 -7.12
CA THR A 60 13.58 -11.34 -8.27
C THR A 60 12.43 -12.29 -7.89
N GLY A 61 11.31 -12.24 -8.60
CA GLY A 61 10.17 -13.15 -8.41
C GLY A 61 9.36 -12.89 -7.15
N THR A 62 9.52 -11.72 -6.52
CA THR A 62 8.80 -11.34 -5.30
C THR A 62 8.05 -10.02 -5.48
N THR A 63 7.01 -9.84 -4.67
CA THR A 63 6.27 -8.59 -4.55
C THR A 63 6.51 -8.03 -3.15
N LEU A 64 7.04 -6.82 -3.09
CA LEU A 64 7.21 -6.10 -1.83
C LEU A 64 5.92 -5.36 -1.48
N LEU A 65 5.33 -5.70 -0.33
CA LEU A 65 4.15 -5.02 0.21
C LEU A 65 4.59 -3.71 0.88
N VAL A 66 4.00 -2.60 0.44
CA VAL A 66 4.28 -1.25 0.92
C VAL A 66 2.94 -0.63 1.23
N ASP A 67 2.26 -1.11 2.27
CA ASP A 67 0.83 -0.84 2.47
C ASP A 67 0.46 -0.54 3.93
N GLY A 68 1.44 -0.31 4.79
CA GLY A 68 1.19 -0.12 6.22
C GLY A 68 0.65 -1.36 6.94
N GLY A 69 0.69 -2.53 6.29
CA GLY A 69 0.07 -3.76 6.76
C GLY A 69 -1.41 -3.91 6.36
N GLN A 70 -1.94 -3.09 5.44
CA GLN A 70 -3.34 -3.15 5.00
C GLN A 70 -3.77 -4.57 4.61
N HIS A 71 -2.93 -5.33 3.91
CA HIS A 71 -3.22 -6.72 3.51
C HIS A 71 -3.39 -7.71 4.67
N LEU A 72 -2.95 -7.36 5.89
CA LEU A 72 -3.10 -8.20 7.08
C LEU A 72 -4.47 -8.05 7.75
N GLN A 73 -5.27 -7.07 7.33
CA GLN A 73 -6.60 -6.82 7.89
C GLN A 73 -7.67 -7.32 6.93
N ALA A 74 -8.49 -8.26 7.40
CA ALA A 74 -9.75 -8.56 6.73
C ALA A 74 -10.74 -7.41 6.99
N GLN A 75 -11.06 -6.66 5.94
CA GLN A 75 -12.03 -5.58 6.04
C GLN A 75 -13.39 -6.04 5.50
N PRO A 76 -14.50 -5.72 6.19
CA PRO A 76 -15.84 -6.14 5.76
C PRO A 76 -16.31 -5.41 4.50
N ARG A 77 -15.64 -4.32 4.12
CA ARG A 77 -15.97 -3.48 2.97
C ARG A 77 -14.73 -2.69 2.54
N ASP A 78 -14.79 -2.09 1.37
CA ASP A 78 -13.72 -1.23 0.86
C ASP A 78 -13.45 -0.02 1.77
N VAL A 79 -12.17 0.30 1.99
CA VAL A 79 -11.66 1.39 2.85
C VAL A 79 -12.33 2.74 2.59
N LEU A 80 -12.64 3.05 1.33
CA LEU A 80 -13.29 4.30 0.93
C LEU A 80 -14.58 4.50 1.74
N PHE A 81 -15.40 3.47 1.79
CA PHE A 81 -16.72 3.56 2.39
C PHE A 81 -16.65 3.38 3.90
N LEU A 82 -15.66 2.66 4.42
CA LEU A 82 -15.42 2.56 5.86
C LEU A 82 -15.02 3.91 6.45
N ALA A 83 -14.21 4.69 5.75
CA ALA A 83 -13.81 6.03 6.18
C ALA A 83 -14.96 7.05 6.17
N GLN A 84 -16.00 6.80 5.35
CA GLN A 84 -17.21 7.63 5.27
C GLN A 84 -18.26 7.26 6.32
N GLN A 85 -18.11 6.13 7.03
CA GLN A 85 -19.05 5.76 8.07
C GLN A 85 -18.83 6.66 9.29
N PRO A 86 -19.90 7.20 9.90
CA PRO A 86 -19.77 7.86 11.19
C PRO A 86 -19.19 6.86 12.19
N SER A 87 -18.17 7.29 12.94
CA SER A 87 -17.62 6.47 14.03
C SER A 87 -18.77 5.99 14.90
N PRO A 88 -18.89 4.68 15.20
CA PRO A 88 -19.89 4.23 16.16
C PRO A 88 -19.69 5.05 17.43
N ALA A 89 -20.77 5.68 17.91
CA ALA A 89 -20.74 6.44 19.16
C ALA A 89 -20.18 5.51 20.24
N ALA A 90 -19.09 5.95 20.88
CA ALA A 90 -18.44 5.25 21.97
C ALA A 90 -19.36 5.10 23.19
#